data_AF-A0A3D2SJY9-F1
#
_entry.id   AF-A0A3D2SJY9-F1
#
_cell.length_a   1.000
_cell.length_b   1.000
_cell.length_c   1.000
_cell.angle_alpha   90.00
_cell.angle_beta   90.00
_cell.angle_gamma   90.00
#
_symmetry.space_group_name_H-M   'P 1'
#
loop_
_entity.id
_entity.type
_entity.pdbx_description
1 polymer ?
#
loop_
_entity_poly.entity_id
_entity_poly.type
_entity_poly.pdbx_seq_one_letter_code
_entity_poly.pdbx_strand_id
1 'polypeptide(L)' 'MNERKIKTCDFCDDGDGGCIFPYYGIAPHVHTKPIDGTVFTGEIPENFSPDGDGLGVYTHCLNCGSDGTFDGTSIEAEGG' A
#
# COMPACT_ATOMS: atom_id res chain seq x y z
N MET A 1 28.17 -6.17 10.20
CA MET A 1 27.43 -6.41 8.95
C MET A 1 26.42 -5.29 8.84
N ASN A 2 26.48 -4.43 7.81
CA ASN A 2 25.43 -3.41 7.61
C ASN A 2 24.20 -4.12 7.08
N GLU A 3 23.34 -4.57 7.99
CA GLU A 3 22.03 -5.10 7.71
C GLU A 3 21.18 -3.99 7.07
N ARG A 4 21.22 -3.90 5.74
CA ARG A 4 20.25 -3.10 4.99
C ARG A 4 18.86 -3.63 5.36
N LYS A 5 18.01 -2.78 5.93
CA LYS A 5 16.62 -3.08 6.26
C LYS A 5 15.70 -2.40 5.27
N ILE A 6 14.60 -3.05 4.93
CA ILE A 6 13.54 -2.47 4.10
C ILE A 6 13.12 -1.16 4.74
N LYS A 7 12.89 -0.12 3.93
CA LYS A 7 12.41 1.16 4.44
C LYS A 7 11.02 0.92 5.05
N THR A 8 10.81 1.17 6.34
CA THR A 8 9.48 1.01 6.97
C THR A 8 9.23 2.15 7.95
N CYS A 9 7.96 2.36 8.30
CA CYS A 9 7.53 3.27 9.36
C CYS A 9 6.40 2.61 10.15
N ASP A 10 6.00 3.21 11.28
CA ASP A 10 4.94 2.66 12.16
C ASP A 10 3.61 2.36 11.43
N PHE A 11 3.37 2.97 10.27
CA PHE A 11 2.16 2.76 9.45
C PHE A 11 2.26 1.61 8.46
N CYS A 12 3.48 1.18 8.11
CA CYS A 12 3.69 0.20 7.07
C CYS A 12 4.60 -0.96 7.47
N ASP A 13 5.14 -0.95 8.68
CA ASP A 13 5.91 -2.06 9.23
C ASP A 13 5.01 -3.29 9.40
N ASP A 14 5.44 -4.43 8.86
CA ASP A 14 4.70 -5.70 8.95
C ASP A 14 4.96 -6.46 10.26
N GLY A 15 5.87 -5.99 11.11
CA GLY A 15 6.28 -6.63 12.36
C GLY A 15 7.43 -7.63 12.23
N ASP A 16 7.83 -7.99 11.01
CA ASP A 16 8.89 -8.95 10.68
C ASP A 16 10.08 -8.28 9.95
N GLY A 17 10.10 -6.94 9.90
CA GLY A 17 11.14 -6.15 9.27
C GLY A 17 10.94 -5.94 7.76
N GLY A 18 9.72 -6.17 7.27
CA GLY A 18 9.26 -5.85 5.93
C GLY A 18 8.16 -4.79 5.92
N CYS A 19 7.70 -4.46 4.72
CA CYS A 19 6.65 -3.48 4.51
C CYS A 19 5.35 -4.17 4.08
N ILE A 20 4.22 -3.76 4.64
CA ILE A 20 2.87 -4.20 4.22
C ILE A 20 2.52 -3.76 2.79
N PHE A 21 3.35 -2.91 2.16
CA PHE A 21 3.27 -2.55 0.75
C PHE A 21 4.42 -3.27 0.00
N PRO A 22 4.18 -3.92 -1.15
CA PRO A 22 3.03 -3.85 -2.05
C PRO A 22 2.19 -5.13 -2.01
N TYR A 23 1.74 -5.53 -0.82
CA TYR A 23 0.84 -6.68 -0.73
C TYR A 23 -0.48 -6.35 -1.41
N TYR A 24 -1.13 -7.39 -1.94
CA TYR A 24 -2.50 -7.30 -2.41
C TYR A 24 -3.38 -6.85 -1.25
N GLY A 25 -4.05 -5.72 -1.44
CA GLY A 25 -4.98 -5.15 -0.49
C GLY A 25 -6.21 -4.67 -1.23
N ILE A 26 -7.22 -4.26 -0.48
CA ILE A 26 -8.44 -3.72 -1.07
C ILE A 26 -8.60 -2.31 -0.53
N ALA A 27 -8.65 -1.33 -1.44
CA ALA A 27 -9.06 0.03 -1.10
C ALA A 27 -10.43 0.03 -0.38
N PRO A 28 -10.83 1.11 0.31
CA PRO A 28 -12.16 1.21 0.92
C PRO A 28 -13.24 0.76 -0.07
N HIS A 29 -14.07 -0.22 0.34
CA HIS A 29 -15.02 -0.88 -0.54
C HIS A 29 -16.28 -1.35 0.20
N VAL A 30 -17.32 -1.67 -0.58
CA VAL A 30 -18.53 -2.35 -0.13
C VAL A 30 -18.75 -3.63 -0.91
N HIS A 31 -19.31 -4.63 -0.24
CA HIS A 31 -19.77 -5.85 -0.88
C HIS A 31 -21.24 -5.72 -1.28
N THR A 32 -21.49 -5.64 -2.58
CA THR A 32 -22.83 -5.68 -3.19
C THR A 32 -23.37 -7.11 -3.35
N LYS A 33 -22.47 -8.12 -3.33
CA LYS A 33 -22.79 -9.56 -3.41
C LYS A 33 -21.82 -10.38 -2.54
N PRO A 34 -22.21 -11.60 -2.11
CA PRO A 34 -21.34 -12.48 -1.33
C PRO A 34 -20.06 -12.94 -2.05
N ILE A 35 -20.10 -12.99 -3.39
CA ILE A 35 -18.97 -13.36 -4.25
C ILE A 35 -18.94 -12.38 -5.40
N ASP A 36 -17.74 -11.87 -5.73
CA ASP A 36 -17.49 -11.01 -6.90
C ASP A 36 -18.41 -9.76 -6.95
N GLY A 37 -18.61 -9.15 -5.79
CA GLY A 37 -19.48 -7.99 -5.60
C GLY A 37 -18.78 -6.81 -4.97
N THR A 38 -17.46 -6.73 -5.06
CA THR A 38 -16.67 -5.68 -4.40
C THR A 38 -16.68 -4.41 -5.25
N VAL A 39 -17.17 -3.32 -4.68
CA VAL A 39 -17.18 -2.00 -5.33
C VAL A 39 -16.41 -1.03 -4.43
N PHE A 40 -15.40 -0.36 -4.97
CA PHE A 40 -14.65 0.65 -4.23
C PHE A 40 -15.57 1.82 -3.85
N THR A 41 -15.48 2.25 -2.60
CA THR A 41 -16.24 3.36 -2.07
C THR A 41 -15.35 4.58 -1.90
N GLY A 42 -15.71 5.66 -2.58
CA GLY A 42 -14.94 6.90 -2.57
C GLY A 42 -13.83 6.92 -3.62
N GLU A 43 -12.82 7.74 -3.37
CA GLU A 43 -11.66 7.89 -4.25
C GLU A 43 -10.65 6.77 -3.99
N ILE A 44 -10.14 6.18 -5.07
CA ILE A 44 -9.07 5.19 -4.98
C ILE A 44 -7.83 5.88 -4.40
N PRO A 45 -7.22 5.35 -3.33
CA PRO A 45 -6.01 5.94 -2.76
C PRO A 45 -4.91 6.07 -3.82
N GLU A 46 -4.17 7.16 -3.78
CA GLU A 46 -3.05 7.44 -4.70
C GLU A 46 -1.95 6.36 -4.68
N ASN A 47 -1.79 5.65 -3.56
CA ASN A 47 -0.91 4.49 -3.46
C ASN A 47 -1.57 3.17 -3.83
N PHE A 48 -2.65 3.16 -4.62
CA PHE A 48 -3.34 1.93 -5.03
C PHE A 48 -3.43 1.83 -6.55
N SER A 49 -3.10 0.65 -7.08
CA SER A 49 -3.21 0.31 -8.49
C SER A 49 -4.25 -0.82 -8.66
N PRO A 50 -5.41 -0.57 -9.30
CA PRO A 50 -6.44 -1.58 -9.52
C PRO A 50 -6.00 -2.58 -10.60
N ASP A 51 -6.09 -3.87 -10.30
CA ASP A 51 -5.79 -4.98 -11.23
C ASP A 51 -7.07 -5.69 -11.74
N GLY A 52 -8.21 -5.46 -11.09
CA GLY A 52 -9.50 -6.03 -11.43
C GLY A 52 -10.63 -5.45 -10.58
N ASP A 53 -11.86 -5.92 -10.78
CA ASP A 53 -13.03 -5.44 -10.04
C ASP A 53 -12.90 -5.73 -8.54
N GLY A 54 -12.65 -4.67 -7.75
CA GLY A 54 -12.45 -4.79 -6.31
C GLY A 54 -11.12 -5.45 -5.90
N LEU A 55 -10.17 -5.57 -6.84
CA LEU A 55 -8.85 -6.13 -6.62
C LEU A 55 -7.77 -5.14 -7.03
N GLY A 56 -6.64 -5.16 -6.33
CA GLY A 56 -5.49 -4.37 -6.72
C GLY A 56 -4.36 -4.47 -5.71
N VAL A 57 -3.30 -3.77 -6.02
CA VAL A 57 -2.08 -3.77 -5.24
C VAL A 57 -1.84 -2.36 -4.72
N TYR A 58 -1.51 -2.26 -3.43
CA TYR A 58 -0.98 -1.00 -2.93
C TYR A 58 0.45 -0.84 -3.40
N THR A 59 0.80 0.29 -4.00
CA THR A 59 2.09 0.49 -4.66
C THR A 59 3.19 0.93 -3.70
N HIS A 60 2.85 1.70 -2.66
CA HIS A 60 3.81 2.22 -1.67
C HIS A 60 3.12 2.76 -0.41
N CYS A 61 3.89 3.08 0.62
CA CYS A 61 3.45 3.81 1.80
C CYS A 61 3.43 5.31 1.49
N LEU A 62 2.30 5.98 1.71
CA LEU A 62 2.20 7.44 1.55
C LEU A 62 2.93 8.25 2.63
N ASN A 63 3.32 7.62 3.74
CA ASN A 63 3.99 8.31 4.85
C ASN A 63 5.52 8.28 4.74
N CYS A 64 6.10 7.17 4.26
CA CYS A 64 7.55 7.02 4.15
C CYS A 64 8.03 6.65 2.74
N GLY A 65 7.11 6.45 1.80
CA GLY A 65 7.41 6.03 0.44
C GLY A 65 7.79 4.56 0.32
N SER A 66 7.77 3.76 1.38
CA SER A 66 8.16 2.34 1.29
C SER A 66 7.28 1.54 0.32
N ASP A 67 7.89 0.85 -0.62
CA ASP A 67 7.28 -0.04 -1.61
C ASP A 67 7.72 -1.51 -1.39
N GLY A 68 8.23 -1.82 -0.19
CA GLY A 68 8.80 -3.14 0.12
C GLY A 68 10.27 -3.29 -0.28
N THR A 69 10.90 -2.24 -0.82
CA THR A 69 12.33 -2.23 -1.13
C THR A 69 13.16 -1.49 -0.06
N PHE A 70 14.49 -1.62 -0.16
CA PHE A 70 15.43 -0.93 0.74
C PHE A 70 15.42 0.59 0.57
N ASP A 71 15.20 1.09 -0.65
CA ASP A 71 15.24 2.52 -0.97
C ASP A 71 13.85 3.17 -0.85
N GLY A 72 12.79 2.40 -1.10
CA GLY A 72 11.44 2.93 -1.23
C GLY A 72 11.29 3.85 -2.44
N THR A 73 10.07 4.33 -2.65
CA THR A 73 9.76 5.46 -3.51
C THR A 73 10.07 6.78 -2.81
N SER A 74 10.54 7.75 -3.57
CA SER A 74 10.66 9.14 -3.13
C SER A 74 9.27 9.77 -3.14
N ILE A 75 8.65 9.88 -1.97
CA ILE A 75 7.56 10.82 -1.78
C ILE A 75 8.22 12.18 -1.54
N GLU A 76 8.14 13.09 -2.50
CA GLU A 76 8.45 14.48 -2.18
C GLU A 76 7.40 14.89 -1.16
N ALA A 77 7.80 14.99 0.11
CA ALA A 77 6.91 15.50 1.14
C ALA A 77 6.50 16.89 0.68
N GLU A 78 5.27 17.07 0.21
CA GLU A 78 4.67 18.38 0.06
C GLU A 78 4.47 18.97 1.47
N GLY A 79 5.59 19.39 2.06
CA GLY A 79 5.63 20.26 3.21
C GLY A 79 5.31 21.67 2.72
N GLY A 80 4.14 22.14 3.11
CA GLY A 80 3.72 23.54 3.03
C GLY A 80 2.73 23.85 4.13
#